data_AF-A0A968A2Y2-F1
#
_entry.id   AF-A0A968A2Y2-F1
#
_cell.length_a   1.000
_cell.length_b   1.000
_cell.length_c   1.000
_cell.angle_alpha   90.00
_cell.angle_beta   90.00
_cell.angle_gamma   90.00
#
_symmetry.space_group_name_H-M   'P 1'
#
loop_
_entity.id
_entity.type
_entity.pdbx_description
1 polymer ?
#
loop_
_entity_poly.entity_id
_entity_poly.type
_entity_poly.pdbx_seq_one_letter_code
_entity_poly.pdbx_strand_id
1 'polypeptide(L)'
;MLVRQSGTAKVGRHFLSRYRFTHTMIQHFLYTNLVKRERQIIHGEIGKILEDVYQEQNQEIVIQLARHFQEADMPDKAKEYLLRAGHHARNRYAHEDAIKFYQRALTILEAAGDQQLIAETKQAMGLVHLVAGNFEEAGKIFNIESAHWELIGYSREKDRRVSPETMRLAVEQPTTLDPGMAVDDVSTFLIAQLFDGLLTLGKDHNILPGIADRWQVDDHGKRYTFYLNEEIYWSDGTRLTAHDFVFGWLRNLHPDTQSPAAHLLYPIRNAREFGEGMIKDPAAVGVKALNELTLEVTLATPAAYFPNLMTLSVSYPLPKWVVEKSPSSWTDPQNLVTNGPYQLTTWQPKEYMLLQKNPYYSMGYFPGNAETINCSLIADYEDTLDQYSRDQFDVVTMFNADPGTVVQARRMFGDELVSISQPSTFYVSFLVDRP
;
A
#
# COMPACT_ATOMS: atom_id res chain seq x y z
N MET A 1 -24.15 11.86 -44.17
CA MET A 1 -24.25 11.08 -42.92
C MET A 1 -23.37 11.76 -41.87
N LEU A 2 -23.91 12.18 -40.72
CA LEU A 2 -23.14 12.92 -39.70
C LEU A 2 -22.14 12.03 -38.96
N VAL A 3 -22.48 10.76 -38.80
CA VAL A 3 -21.70 9.72 -38.13
C VAL A 3 -21.43 8.58 -39.12
N ARG A 4 -20.29 7.90 -39.00
CA ARG A 4 -19.95 6.69 -39.77
C ARG A 4 -19.46 5.59 -38.84
N GLN A 5 -19.72 4.33 -39.19
CA GLN A 5 -19.13 3.19 -38.50
C GLN A 5 -17.60 3.23 -38.65
N SER A 6 -16.90 3.01 -37.54
CA SER A 6 -15.43 3.01 -37.47
C SER A 6 -14.86 1.64 -37.12
N GLY A 7 -15.70 0.63 -36.93
CA GLY A 7 -15.32 -0.75 -36.65
C GLY A 7 -16.16 -1.39 -35.55
N THR A 8 -15.70 -2.51 -35.04
CA THR A 8 -16.27 -3.21 -33.89
C THR A 8 -15.19 -3.43 -32.84
N ALA A 9 -15.57 -3.53 -31.57
CA ALA A 9 -14.65 -3.87 -30.49
C ALA A 9 -15.31 -4.81 -29.48
N LYS A 10 -14.54 -5.76 -28.98
CA LYS A 10 -14.92 -6.57 -27.83
C LYS A 10 -14.48 -5.84 -26.56
N VAL A 11 -15.40 -5.58 -25.65
CA VAL A 11 -15.16 -4.97 -24.34
C VAL A 11 -15.83 -5.87 -23.32
N GLY A 12 -15.04 -6.49 -22.44
CA GLY A 12 -15.52 -7.59 -21.60
C GLY A 12 -16.28 -8.65 -22.39
N ARG A 13 -17.55 -8.87 -22.02
CA ARG A 13 -18.49 -9.79 -22.69
C ARG A 13 -19.26 -9.17 -23.87
N HIS A 14 -19.10 -7.87 -24.12
CA HIS A 14 -19.89 -7.12 -25.10
C HIS A 14 -19.15 -6.97 -26.44
N PHE A 15 -19.88 -7.10 -27.55
CA PHE A 15 -19.41 -6.73 -28.89
C PHE A 15 -20.08 -5.42 -29.30
N LEU A 16 -19.28 -4.35 -29.35
CA LEU A 16 -19.75 -2.99 -29.59
C LEU A 16 -19.44 -2.57 -31.02
N SER A 17 -20.43 -1.97 -31.70
CA SER A 17 -20.19 -1.22 -32.94
C SER A 17 -19.69 0.17 -32.59
N ARG A 18 -18.51 0.55 -33.10
CA ARG A 18 -17.92 1.87 -32.89
C ARG A 18 -18.37 2.81 -34.00
N TYR A 19 -18.80 4.00 -33.61
CA TYR A 19 -19.17 5.09 -34.51
C TYR A 19 -18.32 6.31 -34.24
N ARG A 20 -18.00 7.07 -35.29
CA ARG A 20 -17.32 8.36 -35.18
C ARG A 20 -18.01 9.41 -36.02
N PHE A 21 -18.00 10.66 -35.55
CA PHE A 21 -18.39 11.79 -36.38
C PHE A 21 -17.51 11.85 -37.63
N THR A 22 -18.11 12.19 -38.75
CA THR A 22 -17.40 12.35 -40.02
C THR A 22 -16.41 13.51 -39.99
N HIS A 23 -16.68 14.52 -39.15
CA HIS A 23 -15.82 15.67 -38.92
C HIS A 23 -15.93 16.16 -37.45
N THR A 24 -14.81 16.54 -36.83
CA THR A 24 -14.77 16.99 -35.42
C THR A 24 -15.59 18.26 -35.17
N MET A 25 -15.62 19.19 -36.13
CA MET A 25 -16.47 20.39 -36.05
C MET A 25 -17.96 20.10 -35.95
N ILE A 26 -18.46 19.00 -36.54
CA ILE A 26 -19.87 18.61 -36.41
C ILE A 26 -20.15 18.19 -34.97
N GLN A 27 -19.27 17.37 -34.38
CA GLN A 27 -19.36 16.98 -32.98
C GLN A 27 -19.33 18.22 -32.07
N HIS A 28 -18.38 19.13 -32.30
CA HIS A 28 -18.25 20.34 -31.50
C HIS A 28 -19.50 21.21 -31.59
N PHE A 29 -19.99 21.49 -32.80
CA PHE A 29 -21.20 22.29 -33.02
C PHE A 29 -22.42 21.67 -32.33
N LEU A 30 -22.68 20.37 -32.52
CA LEU A 30 -23.81 19.70 -31.86
C LEU A 30 -23.69 19.77 -30.34
N TYR A 31 -22.48 19.53 -29.82
CA TYR A 31 -22.21 19.56 -28.39
C TYR A 31 -22.40 20.96 -27.79
N THR A 32 -21.86 22.00 -28.42
CA THR A 32 -21.95 23.37 -27.91
C THR A 32 -23.37 23.95 -27.96
N ASN A 33 -24.22 23.44 -28.87
CA ASN A 33 -25.62 23.87 -28.99
C ASN A 33 -26.57 23.21 -27.98
N LEU A 34 -26.16 22.14 -27.29
CA LEU A 34 -26.94 21.57 -26.19
C LEU A 34 -26.98 22.56 -25.02
N VAL A 35 -28.11 22.69 -24.33
CA VAL A 35 -28.15 23.50 -23.10
C VAL A 35 -27.38 22.80 -21.98
N LYS A 36 -26.88 23.56 -20.99
CA LYS A 36 -26.02 23.02 -19.92
C LYS A 36 -26.63 21.78 -19.24
N ARG A 37 -27.92 21.83 -18.90
CA ARG A 37 -28.62 20.73 -18.22
C ARG A 37 -28.74 19.47 -19.09
N GLU A 38 -29.00 19.63 -20.39
CA GLU A 38 -29.04 18.50 -21.33
C GLU A 38 -27.66 17.85 -21.46
N ARG A 39 -26.59 18.66 -21.56
CA ARG A 39 -25.22 18.13 -21.56
C ARG A 39 -24.93 17.33 -20.30
N GLN A 40 -25.27 17.85 -19.13
CA GLN A 40 -25.06 17.17 -17.85
C GLN A 40 -25.77 15.80 -17.82
N ILE A 41 -27.05 15.76 -18.21
CA ILE A 41 -27.84 14.51 -18.26
C ILE A 41 -27.18 13.50 -19.20
N ILE A 42 -26.86 13.91 -20.43
CA ILE A 42 -26.25 13.02 -21.44
C ILE A 42 -24.88 12.53 -20.97
N HIS A 43 -24.07 13.38 -20.36
CA HIS A 43 -22.78 12.97 -19.78
C HIS A 43 -22.96 11.92 -18.68
N GLY A 44 -23.95 12.09 -17.80
CA GLY A 44 -24.25 11.14 -16.73
C GLY A 44 -24.75 9.80 -17.26
N GLU A 45 -25.61 9.79 -18.27
CA GLU A 45 -26.07 8.58 -18.95
C GLU A 45 -24.92 7.83 -19.63
N ILE A 46 -24.08 8.55 -20.39
CA ILE A 46 -22.90 7.95 -21.04
C ILE A 46 -21.94 7.38 -19.98
N GLY A 47 -21.69 8.12 -18.89
CA GLY A 47 -20.82 7.65 -17.81
C GLY A 47 -21.30 6.34 -17.20
N LYS A 48 -22.61 6.23 -16.89
CA LYS A 48 -23.22 5.00 -16.36
C LYS A 48 -23.16 3.83 -17.35
N ILE A 49 -23.43 4.09 -18.63
CA ILE A 49 -23.35 3.06 -19.68
C ILE A 49 -21.90 2.57 -19.82
N LEU A 50 -20.93 3.47 -19.84
CA LEU A 50 -19.52 3.10 -19.94
C LEU A 50 -19.07 2.27 -18.74
N GLU A 51 -19.46 2.67 -17.53
CA GLU A 51 -19.17 1.93 -16.29
C GLU A 51 -19.75 0.50 -16.33
N ASP A 52 -20.98 0.33 -16.82
CA ASP A 52 -21.64 -0.98 -16.96
C ASP A 52 -21.05 -1.84 -18.09
N VAL A 53 -20.63 -1.22 -19.19
CA VAL A 53 -20.07 -1.95 -20.34
C VAL A 53 -18.65 -2.44 -20.05
N TYR A 54 -17.83 -1.63 -19.36
CA TYR A 54 -16.43 -1.96 -19.10
C TYR A 54 -16.24 -2.73 -17.78
N GLN A 55 -17.10 -2.56 -16.77
CA GLN A 55 -17.05 -3.30 -15.50
C GLN A 55 -15.62 -3.37 -14.90
N GLU A 56 -15.04 -4.56 -14.80
CA GLU A 56 -13.66 -4.78 -14.32
C GLU A 56 -12.59 -4.08 -15.17
N GLN A 57 -12.89 -3.79 -16.44
CA GLN A 57 -12.02 -3.09 -17.39
C GLN A 57 -12.15 -1.56 -17.31
N ASN A 58 -12.86 -1.02 -16.32
CA ASN A 58 -13.04 0.43 -16.15
C ASN A 58 -11.71 1.20 -16.06
N GLN A 59 -10.62 0.54 -15.65
CA GLN A 59 -9.29 1.15 -15.62
C GLN A 59 -8.81 1.60 -17.02
N GLU A 60 -9.23 0.92 -18.10
CA GLU A 60 -8.85 1.28 -19.48
C GLU A 60 -9.45 2.62 -19.92
N ILE A 61 -10.59 3.01 -19.34
CA ILE A 61 -11.35 4.22 -19.71
C ILE A 61 -11.51 5.20 -18.53
N VAL A 62 -10.68 5.05 -17.49
CA VAL A 62 -10.80 5.81 -16.24
C VAL A 62 -10.82 7.34 -16.46
N ILE A 63 -9.99 7.85 -17.39
CA ILE A 63 -9.93 9.27 -17.75
C ILE A 63 -11.24 9.73 -18.42
N GLN A 64 -11.82 8.87 -19.26
CA GLN A 64 -13.08 9.15 -19.93
C GLN A 64 -14.23 9.18 -18.92
N LEU A 65 -14.29 8.22 -18.00
CA LEU A 65 -15.27 8.18 -16.92
C LEU A 65 -15.16 9.43 -16.02
N ALA A 66 -13.94 9.81 -15.62
CA ALA A 66 -13.70 11.03 -14.83
C ALA A 66 -14.25 12.29 -15.52
N ARG A 67 -14.02 12.42 -16.84
CA ARG A 67 -14.59 13.52 -17.64
C ARG A 67 -16.12 13.46 -17.66
N HIS A 68 -16.71 12.32 -17.95
CA HIS A 68 -18.17 12.20 -18.05
C HIS A 68 -18.86 12.55 -16.73
N PHE A 69 -18.40 12.01 -15.60
CA PHE A 69 -19.05 12.30 -14.33
C PHE A 69 -18.81 13.73 -13.83
N GLN A 70 -17.67 14.35 -14.16
CA GLN A 70 -17.46 15.76 -13.86
C GLN A 70 -18.36 16.68 -14.69
N GLU A 71 -18.45 16.45 -16.01
CA GLU A 71 -19.34 17.22 -16.88
C GLU A 71 -20.83 16.98 -16.58
N ALA A 72 -21.15 15.84 -15.96
CA ALA A 72 -22.47 15.50 -15.47
C ALA A 72 -22.85 16.17 -14.15
N ASP A 73 -21.90 16.86 -13.49
CA ASP A 73 -22.10 17.46 -12.15
C ASP A 73 -22.50 16.41 -11.10
N MET A 74 -21.86 15.22 -11.17
CA MET A 74 -22.05 14.11 -10.25
C MET A 74 -20.81 14.00 -9.33
N PRO A 75 -20.74 14.77 -8.23
CA PRO A 75 -19.50 14.96 -7.46
C PRO A 75 -18.92 13.66 -6.90
N ASP A 76 -19.76 12.74 -6.38
CA ASP A 76 -19.27 11.47 -5.80
C ASP A 76 -18.55 10.60 -6.82
N LYS A 77 -19.17 10.39 -8.00
CA LYS A 77 -18.57 9.64 -9.10
C LYS A 77 -17.40 10.40 -9.73
N ALA A 78 -17.52 11.72 -9.88
CA ALA A 78 -16.44 12.54 -10.43
C ALA A 78 -15.19 12.44 -9.56
N LYS A 79 -15.33 12.59 -8.24
CA LYS A 79 -14.25 12.41 -7.25
C LYS A 79 -13.59 11.05 -7.43
N GLU A 80 -14.37 9.97 -7.37
CA GLU A 80 -13.85 8.59 -7.47
C GLU A 80 -12.99 8.40 -8.72
N TYR A 81 -13.53 8.77 -9.88
CA TYR A 81 -12.83 8.58 -11.15
C TYR A 81 -11.68 9.55 -11.37
N LEU A 82 -11.72 10.77 -10.83
CA LEU A 82 -10.60 11.70 -10.86
C LEU A 82 -9.41 11.18 -10.05
N LEU A 83 -9.65 10.65 -8.84
CA LEU A 83 -8.59 10.03 -8.04
C LEU A 83 -7.98 8.84 -8.80
N ARG A 84 -8.81 7.91 -9.29
CA ARG A 84 -8.36 6.76 -10.08
C ARG A 84 -7.59 7.19 -11.35
N ALA A 85 -8.03 8.25 -12.03
CA ALA A 85 -7.32 8.81 -13.18
C ALA A 85 -5.96 9.42 -12.79
N GLY A 86 -5.88 10.07 -11.63
CA GLY A 86 -4.64 10.57 -11.04
C GLY A 86 -3.64 9.43 -10.76
N HIS A 87 -4.07 8.36 -10.09
CA HIS A 87 -3.23 7.19 -9.84
C HIS A 87 -2.81 6.50 -11.14
N HIS A 88 -3.73 6.36 -12.10
CA HIS A 88 -3.43 5.80 -13.42
C HIS A 88 -2.38 6.63 -14.18
N ALA A 89 -2.50 7.96 -14.17
CA ALA A 89 -1.52 8.85 -14.79
C ALA A 89 -0.16 8.79 -14.07
N ARG A 90 -0.15 8.76 -12.73
CA ARG A 90 1.05 8.59 -11.90
C ARG A 90 1.81 7.32 -12.26
N ASN A 91 1.13 6.19 -12.33
CA ASN A 91 1.74 4.88 -12.62
C ASN A 91 2.35 4.80 -14.03
N ARG A 92 1.96 5.71 -14.93
CA ARG A 92 2.51 5.85 -16.30
C ARG A 92 3.51 6.98 -16.43
N TYR A 93 3.95 7.58 -15.32
CA TYR A 93 4.85 8.73 -15.26
C TYR A 93 4.32 9.98 -16.00
N ALA A 94 3.00 10.08 -16.18
CA ALA A 94 2.34 11.27 -16.72
C ALA A 94 2.09 12.30 -15.60
N HIS A 95 3.18 12.86 -15.07
CA HIS A 95 3.18 13.65 -13.83
C HIS A 95 2.27 14.88 -13.88
N GLU A 96 2.30 15.67 -14.97
CA GLU A 96 1.44 16.84 -15.10
C GLU A 96 -0.05 16.48 -15.12
N ASP A 97 -0.40 15.39 -15.80
CA ASP A 97 -1.80 14.95 -15.88
C ASP A 97 -2.28 14.39 -14.53
N ALA A 98 -1.43 13.65 -13.83
CA ALA A 98 -1.71 13.19 -12.47
C ALA A 98 -2.01 14.37 -11.53
N ILE A 99 -1.17 15.41 -11.55
CA ILE A 99 -1.36 16.64 -10.76
C ILE A 99 -2.69 17.31 -11.13
N LYS A 100 -3.02 17.46 -12.42
CA LYS A 100 -4.29 18.06 -12.86
C LYS A 100 -5.50 17.26 -12.38
N PHE A 101 -5.44 15.93 -12.40
CA PHE A 101 -6.53 15.09 -11.89
C PHE A 101 -6.68 15.22 -10.38
N TYR A 102 -5.59 15.19 -9.62
CA TYR A 102 -5.63 15.38 -8.17
C TYR A 102 -6.13 16.76 -7.77
N GLN A 103 -5.72 17.84 -8.44
CA GLN A 103 -6.24 19.20 -8.19
C GLN A 103 -7.76 19.30 -8.41
N ARG A 104 -8.28 18.67 -9.46
CA ARG A 104 -9.72 18.60 -9.72
C ARG A 104 -10.45 17.78 -8.67
N ALA A 105 -9.88 16.67 -8.23
CA ALA A 105 -10.44 15.87 -7.14
C ALA A 105 -10.45 16.65 -5.82
N LEU A 106 -9.37 17.36 -5.50
CA LEU A 106 -9.25 18.21 -4.31
C LEU A 106 -10.32 19.29 -4.27
N THR A 107 -10.67 19.91 -5.40
CA THR A 107 -11.77 20.89 -5.44
C THR A 107 -13.10 20.30 -4.97
N ILE A 108 -13.40 19.05 -5.35
CA ILE A 108 -14.63 18.36 -4.94
C ILE A 108 -14.54 17.93 -3.47
N LEU A 109 -13.38 17.41 -3.06
CA LEU A 109 -13.11 16.96 -1.70
C LEU A 109 -13.18 18.08 -0.66
N GLU A 110 -12.57 19.23 -0.96
CA GLU A 110 -12.59 20.43 -0.13
C GLU A 110 -14.02 20.97 0.03
N ALA A 111 -14.83 20.94 -1.03
CA ALA A 111 -16.24 21.31 -0.96
C ALA A 111 -17.08 20.33 -0.13
N ALA A 112 -16.72 19.04 -0.12
CA ALA A 112 -17.37 18.01 0.68
C ALA A 112 -16.88 17.96 2.13
N GLY A 113 -15.74 18.59 2.45
CA GLY A 113 -15.13 18.54 3.78
C GLY A 113 -14.51 17.19 4.15
N ASP A 114 -14.20 16.34 3.16
CA ASP A 114 -13.64 14.99 3.35
C ASP A 114 -12.13 15.07 3.65
N GLN A 115 -11.80 15.47 4.89
CA GLN A 115 -10.43 15.78 5.32
C GLN A 115 -9.45 14.62 5.11
N GLN A 116 -9.91 13.38 5.29
CA GLN A 116 -9.08 12.20 5.09
C GLN A 116 -8.67 12.06 3.62
N LEU A 117 -9.64 12.05 2.69
CA LEU A 117 -9.30 11.94 1.27
C LEU A 117 -8.53 13.16 0.76
N ILE A 118 -8.73 14.35 1.34
CA ILE A 118 -7.89 15.54 1.04
C ILE A 118 -6.43 15.24 1.37
N ALA A 119 -6.15 14.71 2.56
CA ALA A 119 -4.79 14.39 2.99
C ALA A 119 -4.17 13.28 2.12
N GLU A 120 -4.88 12.17 1.90
CA GLU A 120 -4.43 11.07 1.03
C GLU A 120 -4.11 11.55 -0.41
N THR A 121 -4.95 12.44 -0.94
CA THR A 121 -4.78 13.01 -2.28
C THR A 121 -3.58 13.95 -2.35
N LYS A 122 -3.37 14.79 -1.32
CA LYS A 122 -2.17 15.63 -1.22
C LYS A 122 -0.91 14.78 -1.09
N GLN A 123 -0.94 13.68 -0.33
CA GLN A 123 0.20 12.77 -0.25
C GLN A 123 0.52 12.15 -1.61
N ALA A 124 -0.49 11.65 -2.33
CA ALA A 124 -0.30 11.12 -3.67
C ALA A 124 0.30 12.17 -4.64
N MET A 125 -0.17 13.42 -4.56
CA MET A 125 0.34 14.53 -5.36
C MET A 125 1.78 14.92 -4.99
N GLY A 126 2.12 14.96 -3.68
CA GLY A 126 3.47 15.22 -3.20
C GLY A 126 4.47 14.17 -3.69
N LEU A 127 4.05 12.89 -3.71
CA LEU A 127 4.85 11.80 -4.29
C LEU A 127 5.06 11.97 -5.80
N VAL A 128 4.06 12.49 -6.55
CA VAL A 128 4.24 12.81 -7.97
C VAL A 128 5.30 13.90 -8.16
N HIS A 129 5.28 14.97 -7.33
CA HIS A 129 6.31 16.00 -7.36
C HIS A 129 7.69 15.44 -7.01
N LEU A 130 7.77 14.56 -6.01
CA LEU A 130 9.02 13.90 -5.62
C LEU A 130 9.63 13.09 -6.78
N VAL A 131 8.81 12.28 -7.46
CA VAL A 131 9.25 11.48 -8.62
C VAL A 131 9.64 12.38 -9.80
N ALA A 132 8.94 13.50 -9.99
CA ALA A 132 9.27 14.49 -11.02
C ALA A 132 10.53 15.32 -10.71
N GLY A 133 11.16 15.14 -9.54
CA GLY A 133 12.32 15.94 -9.09
C GLY A 133 11.97 17.34 -8.60
N ASN A 134 10.69 17.65 -8.42
CA ASN A 134 10.18 18.93 -7.91
C ASN A 134 10.22 18.95 -6.38
N PHE A 135 11.40 18.78 -5.79
CA PHE A 135 11.59 18.53 -4.35
C PHE A 135 11.01 19.63 -3.45
N GLU A 136 11.16 20.90 -3.84
CA GLU A 136 10.63 22.02 -3.05
C GLU A 136 9.10 21.98 -2.98
N GLU A 137 8.44 21.67 -4.10
CA GLU A 137 6.98 21.59 -4.18
C GLU A 137 6.46 20.34 -3.45
N ALA A 138 7.17 19.21 -3.56
CA ALA A 138 6.87 18.02 -2.78
C ALA A 138 6.91 18.31 -1.28
N GLY A 139 7.96 18.99 -0.81
CA GLY A 139 8.09 19.38 0.61
C GLY A 139 6.97 20.30 1.09
N LYS A 140 6.55 21.28 0.27
CA LYS A 140 5.38 22.14 0.59
C LYS A 140 4.10 21.32 0.74
N ILE A 141 3.85 20.41 -0.21
CA ILE A 141 2.65 19.57 -0.20
C ILE A 141 2.64 18.64 1.01
N PHE A 142 3.76 17.97 1.34
CA PHE A 142 3.86 17.11 2.53
C PHE A 142 3.65 17.89 3.83
N ASN A 143 4.14 19.13 3.94
CA ASN A 143 3.85 19.95 5.13
C ASN A 143 2.36 20.31 5.25
N ILE A 144 1.68 20.63 4.14
CA ILE A 144 0.24 20.92 4.14
C ILE A 144 -0.55 19.66 4.50
N GLU A 145 -0.19 18.53 3.92
CA GLU A 145 -0.81 17.24 4.15
C GLU A 145 -0.67 16.77 5.61
N SER A 146 0.54 16.88 6.18
CA SER A 146 0.80 16.66 7.60
C SER A 146 -0.16 17.45 8.49
N ALA A 147 -0.34 18.75 8.22
CA ALA A 147 -1.26 19.57 9.00
C ALA A 147 -2.72 19.11 8.91
N HIS A 148 -3.14 18.49 7.80
CA HIS A 148 -4.49 17.91 7.70
C HIS A 148 -4.62 16.65 8.57
N TRP A 149 -3.58 15.80 8.62
CA TRP A 149 -3.60 14.62 9.49
C TRP A 149 -3.60 14.98 10.97
N GLU A 150 -2.86 16.01 11.38
CA GLU A 150 -2.91 16.55 12.76
C GLU A 150 -4.32 16.99 13.14
N LEU A 151 -5.04 17.66 12.23
CA LEU A 151 -6.41 18.14 12.48
C LEU A 151 -7.43 17.02 12.71
N ILE A 152 -7.28 15.89 12.02
CA ILE A 152 -8.24 14.76 12.12
C ILE A 152 -7.81 13.67 13.11
N GLY A 153 -6.65 13.82 13.75
CA GLY A 153 -6.24 13.04 14.91
C GLY A 153 -5.85 11.60 14.61
N TYR A 154 -5.06 11.40 13.54
CA TYR A 154 -4.18 10.26 13.16
C TYR A 154 -4.70 8.82 13.22
N SER A 155 -5.80 8.55 13.89
CA SER A 155 -6.49 7.26 13.87
C SER A 155 -7.63 7.37 12.86
N ARG A 156 -7.42 6.68 11.74
CA ARG A 156 -7.96 7.00 10.41
C ARG A 156 -9.14 6.11 9.99
N GLU A 157 -9.54 5.17 10.84
CA GLU A 157 -10.77 4.36 10.74
C GLU A 157 -11.40 4.14 12.14
N LYS A 158 -11.54 5.20 12.96
CA LYS A 158 -12.03 5.12 14.36
C LYS A 158 -13.39 4.42 14.53
N ASP A 159 -14.25 4.49 13.52
CA ASP A 159 -15.62 3.95 13.59
C ASP A 159 -15.73 2.50 13.10
N ARG A 160 -14.63 1.83 12.78
CA ARG A 160 -14.69 0.46 12.28
C ARG A 160 -15.01 -0.49 13.44
N ARG A 161 -16.23 -1.05 13.41
CA ARG A 161 -16.68 -2.04 14.39
C ARG A 161 -15.70 -3.21 14.45
N VAL A 162 -15.05 -3.37 15.60
CA VAL A 162 -14.24 -4.56 15.89
C VAL A 162 -15.21 -5.72 16.10
N SER A 163 -15.04 -6.79 15.31
CA SER A 163 -15.80 -8.02 15.52
C SER A 163 -15.28 -8.74 16.76
N PRO A 164 -16.16 -9.12 17.72
CA PRO A 164 -15.77 -9.98 18.84
C PRO A 164 -15.62 -11.45 18.41
N GLU A 165 -16.08 -11.81 17.22
CA GLU A 165 -15.93 -13.16 16.67
C GLU A 165 -14.50 -13.39 16.18
N THR A 166 -14.02 -14.62 16.30
CA THR A 166 -12.70 -15.01 15.79
C THR A 166 -12.75 -15.12 14.27
N MET A 167 -11.91 -14.34 13.59
CA MET A 167 -11.70 -14.49 12.14
C MET A 167 -10.84 -15.74 11.89
N ARG A 168 -11.30 -16.64 11.02
CA ARG A 168 -10.63 -17.91 10.68
C ARG A 168 -9.95 -17.77 9.34
N LEU A 169 -8.63 -17.65 9.38
CA LEU A 169 -7.78 -17.43 8.22
C LEU A 169 -7.01 -18.71 7.89
N ALA A 170 -7.16 -19.24 6.69
CA ALA A 170 -6.30 -20.28 6.16
C ALA A 170 -5.11 -19.64 5.43
N VAL A 171 -3.90 -19.91 5.91
CA VAL A 171 -2.67 -19.32 5.38
C VAL A 171 -1.54 -20.33 5.46
N GLU A 172 -0.61 -20.30 4.52
CA GLU A 172 0.57 -21.15 4.57
C GLU A 172 1.45 -20.80 5.78
N GLN A 173 2.34 -21.72 6.16
CA GLN A 173 3.27 -21.46 7.25
C GLN A 173 4.36 -20.44 6.83
N PRO A 174 4.59 -19.37 7.61
CA PRO A 174 5.68 -18.43 7.34
C PRO A 174 7.04 -19.11 7.55
N THR A 175 8.03 -18.69 6.79
CA THR A 175 9.42 -19.13 6.95
C THR A 175 10.09 -18.44 8.14
N THR A 176 9.67 -17.21 8.44
CA THR A 176 10.18 -16.41 9.55
C THR A 176 9.18 -15.33 9.97
N LEU A 177 9.27 -14.88 11.22
CA LEU A 177 8.58 -13.66 11.70
C LEU A 177 9.55 -12.51 11.95
N ASP A 178 10.82 -12.65 11.54
CA ASP A 178 11.82 -11.60 11.60
C ASP A 178 11.66 -10.67 10.39
N PRO A 179 11.29 -9.39 10.57
CA PRO A 179 11.07 -8.45 9.46
C PRO A 179 12.28 -8.28 8.54
N GLY A 180 13.49 -8.44 9.07
CA GLY A 180 14.74 -8.34 8.33
C GLY A 180 15.15 -9.61 7.59
N MET A 181 14.54 -10.76 7.89
CA MET A 181 14.88 -12.04 7.25
C MET A 181 13.83 -12.52 6.25
N ALA A 182 12.66 -11.90 6.21
CA ALA A 182 11.55 -12.28 5.34
C ALA A 182 11.80 -11.92 3.87
N VAL A 183 11.55 -12.87 2.97
CA VAL A 183 11.62 -12.69 1.50
C VAL A 183 10.48 -13.36 0.74
N ASP A 184 9.55 -14.01 1.44
CA ASP A 184 8.37 -14.64 0.88
C ASP A 184 7.08 -13.87 1.25
N ASP A 185 6.06 -14.01 0.41
CA ASP A 185 4.79 -13.29 0.54
C ASP A 185 4.04 -13.66 1.83
N VAL A 186 4.14 -14.92 2.26
CA VAL A 186 3.46 -15.44 3.46
C VAL A 186 4.03 -14.78 4.72
N SER A 187 5.35 -14.77 4.86
CA SER A 187 6.04 -14.16 6.00
C SER A 187 5.80 -12.66 6.03
N THR A 188 5.94 -11.97 4.89
CA THR A 188 5.71 -10.51 4.84
C THR A 188 4.25 -10.14 5.13
N PHE A 189 3.29 -10.95 4.67
CA PHE A 189 1.86 -10.78 4.98
C PHE A 189 1.57 -10.89 6.49
N LEU A 190 2.10 -11.92 7.15
CA LEU A 190 1.92 -12.11 8.61
C LEU A 190 2.70 -11.07 9.43
N ILE A 191 3.92 -10.74 9.01
CA ILE A 191 4.72 -9.67 9.63
C ILE A 191 4.00 -8.32 9.56
N ALA A 192 3.28 -8.02 8.48
CA ALA A 192 2.48 -6.79 8.37
C ALA A 192 1.26 -6.74 9.31
N GLN A 193 0.86 -7.87 9.91
CA GLN A 193 -0.14 -7.88 10.98
C GLN A 193 0.48 -7.60 12.35
N LEU A 194 1.76 -7.96 12.51
CA LEU A 194 2.49 -7.91 13.77
C LEU A 194 3.29 -6.62 13.93
N PHE A 195 3.85 -6.08 12.85
CA PHE A 195 4.70 -4.89 12.86
C PHE A 195 4.15 -3.82 11.91
N ASP A 196 4.51 -2.57 12.19
CA ASP A 196 4.18 -1.43 11.34
C ASP A 196 5.41 -0.53 11.13
N GLY A 197 5.49 0.07 9.94
CA GLY A 197 6.62 0.87 9.49
C GLY A 197 6.41 2.37 9.65
N LEU A 198 7.39 3.17 9.23
CA LEU A 198 7.25 4.62 9.17
C LEU A 198 6.10 5.02 8.25
N LEU A 199 5.94 4.30 7.14
CA LEU A 199 4.90 4.48 6.13
C LEU A 199 4.20 3.14 5.89
N THR A 200 2.99 3.17 5.33
CA THR A 200 2.22 1.98 4.97
C THR A 200 1.63 2.10 3.57
N LEU A 201 1.12 1.00 3.02
CA LEU A 201 0.46 0.98 1.72
C LEU A 201 -1.05 0.95 1.87
N GLY A 202 -1.72 1.87 1.18
CA GLY A 202 -3.16 1.91 1.03
C GLY A 202 -3.70 0.86 0.07
N LYS A 203 -5.03 0.72 0.05
CA LYS A 203 -5.78 -0.22 -0.81
C LYS A 203 -5.51 0.01 -2.31
N ASP A 204 -5.14 1.23 -2.68
CA ASP A 204 -4.82 1.68 -4.03
C ASP A 204 -3.30 1.70 -4.33
N HIS A 205 -2.50 1.08 -3.45
CA HIS A 205 -1.03 1.11 -3.47
C HIS A 205 -0.46 2.53 -3.36
N ASN A 206 -1.23 3.46 -2.77
CA ASN A 206 -0.69 4.75 -2.37
C ASN A 206 0.11 4.61 -1.08
N ILE A 207 1.15 5.42 -0.94
CA ILE A 207 1.90 5.48 0.31
C ILE A 207 1.12 6.37 1.26
N LEU A 208 0.86 5.84 2.44
CA LEU A 208 0.15 6.48 3.53
C LEU A 208 1.08 6.56 4.75
N PRO A 209 0.79 7.42 5.75
CA PRO A 209 1.61 7.46 6.94
C PRO A 209 1.38 6.20 7.79
N GLY A 210 2.46 5.61 8.32
CA GLY A 210 2.42 4.47 9.24
C GLY A 210 2.47 4.99 10.67
N ILE A 211 3.49 4.58 11.44
CA ILE A 211 3.72 5.09 12.81
C ILE A 211 4.42 6.46 12.84
N ALA A 212 4.89 6.96 11.69
CA ALA A 212 5.29 8.36 11.57
C ALA A 212 4.06 9.22 11.25
N ASP A 213 3.82 10.23 12.09
CA ASP A 213 2.75 11.21 11.91
C ASP A 213 2.99 12.07 10.68
N ARG A 214 4.25 12.42 10.46
CA ARG A 214 4.66 13.27 9.36
C ARG A 214 6.10 13.05 8.99
N TRP A 215 6.43 13.50 7.79
CA TRP A 215 7.77 13.40 7.26
C TRP A 215 8.07 14.56 6.35
N GLN A 216 9.34 14.94 6.28
CA GLN A 216 9.83 16.03 5.46
C GLN A 216 10.92 15.53 4.53
N VAL A 217 11.00 16.18 3.37
CA VAL A 217 12.03 15.93 2.37
C VAL A 217 12.75 17.24 2.09
N ASP A 218 14.06 17.27 2.29
CA ASP A 218 14.91 18.41 2.01
C ASP A 218 16.19 17.98 1.25
N ASP A 219 17.16 18.90 1.14
CA ASP A 219 18.45 18.64 0.48
C ASP A 219 18.33 18.06 -0.94
N HIS A 220 17.41 18.61 -1.73
CA HIS A 220 17.10 18.12 -3.08
C HIS A 220 16.75 16.62 -3.11
N GLY A 221 15.95 16.16 -2.13
CA GLY A 221 15.48 14.77 -2.08
C GLY A 221 16.48 13.79 -1.45
N LYS A 222 17.50 14.28 -0.75
CA LYS A 222 18.51 13.43 -0.11
C LYS A 222 18.31 13.25 1.38
N ARG A 223 17.65 14.18 2.06
CA ARG A 223 17.44 14.06 3.51
C ARG A 223 15.95 14.00 3.81
N TYR A 224 15.62 13.02 4.63
CA TYR A 224 14.28 12.68 5.06
C TYR A 224 14.24 12.74 6.58
N THR A 225 13.28 13.48 7.12
CA THR A 225 13.07 13.56 8.57
C THR A 225 11.69 13.03 8.88
N PHE A 226 11.61 11.91 9.59
CA PHE A 226 10.37 11.31 10.06
C PHE A 226 10.12 11.72 11.51
N TYR A 227 8.91 12.14 11.79
CA TYR A 227 8.45 12.51 13.12
C TYR A 227 7.47 11.44 13.57
N LEU A 228 7.88 10.70 14.58
CA LEU A 228 7.11 9.62 15.17
C LEU A 228 6.01 10.18 16.05
N ASN A 229 4.89 9.46 16.12
CA ASN A 229 3.82 9.79 17.04
C ASN A 229 4.27 9.63 18.50
N GLU A 230 3.76 10.45 19.42
CA GLU A 230 4.17 10.39 20.83
C GLU A 230 3.61 9.17 21.59
N GLU A 231 2.49 8.63 21.11
CA GLU A 231 1.69 7.55 21.71
C GLU A 231 1.88 6.20 20.99
N ILE A 232 3.11 5.90 20.57
CA ILE A 232 3.46 4.60 19.99
C ILE A 232 4.21 3.73 20.99
N TYR A 233 3.78 2.48 21.03
CA TYR A 233 4.23 1.51 22.01
C TYR A 233 4.43 0.16 21.34
N TRP A 234 5.37 -0.58 21.89
CA TRP A 234 5.52 -2.01 21.65
C TRP A 234 4.38 -2.77 22.36
N SER A 235 4.13 -4.01 21.92
CA SER A 235 3.06 -4.86 22.44
C SER A 235 3.21 -5.25 23.91
N ASP A 236 4.39 -5.03 24.50
CA ASP A 236 4.65 -5.18 25.94
C ASP A 236 4.42 -3.89 26.76
N GLY A 237 3.97 -2.82 26.11
CA GLY A 237 3.75 -1.50 26.70
C GLY A 237 5.00 -0.62 26.79
N THR A 238 6.17 -1.10 26.35
CA THR A 238 7.38 -0.27 26.26
C THR A 238 7.20 0.79 25.18
N ARG A 239 7.68 2.01 25.42
CA ARG A 239 7.62 3.09 24.43
C ARG A 239 8.49 2.78 23.22
N LEU A 240 7.96 2.96 22.01
CA LEU A 240 8.73 2.84 20.77
C LEU A 240 9.41 4.19 20.45
N THR A 241 10.67 4.15 20.05
CA THR A 241 11.44 5.37 19.73
C THR A 241 12.16 5.28 18.39
N ALA A 242 12.64 6.43 17.90
CA ALA A 242 13.48 6.51 16.70
C ALA A 242 14.77 5.68 16.82
N HIS A 243 15.23 5.39 18.03
CA HIS A 243 16.41 4.52 18.24
C HIS A 243 16.14 3.06 17.85
N ASP A 244 14.89 2.61 17.91
CA ASP A 244 14.51 1.24 17.53
C ASP A 244 14.61 1.04 16.00
N PHE A 245 14.32 2.08 15.23
CA PHE A 245 14.57 2.11 13.78
C PHE A 245 16.06 2.11 13.46
N VAL A 246 16.83 2.98 14.12
CA VAL A 246 18.30 3.02 13.94
C VAL A 246 18.90 1.63 14.23
N PHE A 247 18.50 1.01 15.34
CA PHE A 247 18.94 -0.33 15.71
C PHE A 247 18.54 -1.36 14.64
N GLY A 248 17.25 -1.42 14.27
CA GLY A 248 16.74 -2.41 13.33
C GLY A 248 17.41 -2.34 11.97
N TRP A 249 17.61 -1.13 11.44
CA TRP A 249 18.24 -0.93 10.13
C TRP A 249 19.72 -1.26 10.15
N LEU A 250 20.44 -0.86 11.20
CA LEU A 250 21.85 -1.22 11.36
C LEU A 250 22.02 -2.73 11.53
N ARG A 251 21.13 -3.39 12.27
CA ARG A 251 21.12 -4.85 12.41
C ARG A 251 20.91 -5.52 11.06
N ASN A 252 19.89 -5.10 10.30
CA ASN A 252 19.61 -5.67 8.98
C ASN A 252 20.73 -5.41 7.98
N LEU A 253 21.43 -4.28 8.09
CA LEU A 253 22.61 -3.99 7.26
C LEU A 253 23.85 -4.77 7.71
N HIS A 254 23.97 -5.15 8.99
CA HIS A 254 25.20 -5.73 9.52
C HIS A 254 25.59 -7.04 8.78
N PRO A 255 26.85 -7.21 8.34
CA PRO A 255 27.27 -8.40 7.57
C PRO A 255 26.93 -9.73 8.25
N ASP A 256 27.08 -9.81 9.57
CA ASP A 256 26.81 -11.04 10.34
C ASP A 256 25.32 -11.42 10.38
N THR A 257 24.40 -10.48 10.13
CA THR A 257 22.96 -10.76 10.11
C THR A 257 22.55 -11.47 8.83
N GLN A 258 23.27 -11.24 7.72
CA GLN A 258 22.97 -11.84 6.41
C GLN A 258 21.51 -11.65 5.99
N SER A 259 20.93 -10.48 6.26
CA SER A 259 19.58 -10.14 5.82
C SER A 259 19.50 -10.23 4.29
N PRO A 260 18.63 -11.09 3.72
CA PRO A 260 18.51 -11.22 2.27
C PRO A 260 18.06 -9.93 1.59
N ALA A 261 17.33 -9.09 2.33
CA ALA A 261 16.76 -7.83 1.87
C ALA A 261 17.61 -6.59 2.22
N ALA A 262 18.81 -6.75 2.82
CA ALA A 262 19.66 -5.63 3.25
C ALA A 262 19.93 -4.61 2.12
N HIS A 263 20.05 -5.10 0.89
CA HIS A 263 20.28 -4.28 -0.30
C HIS A 263 19.21 -3.22 -0.55
N LEU A 264 17.99 -3.41 -0.04
CA LEU A 264 16.92 -2.42 -0.12
C LEU A 264 17.20 -1.16 0.72
N LEU A 265 18.06 -1.26 1.75
CA LEU A 265 18.48 -0.13 2.58
C LEU A 265 19.72 0.61 2.02
N TYR A 266 20.36 0.09 0.96
CA TYR A 266 21.56 0.69 0.35
C TYR A 266 21.42 2.11 -0.23
N PRO A 267 20.23 2.63 -0.57
CA PRO A 267 20.09 4.05 -0.91
C PRO A 267 20.52 5.00 0.23
N ILE A 268 20.50 4.54 1.49
CA ILE A 268 20.97 5.30 2.65
C ILE A 268 22.49 5.50 2.53
N ARG A 269 22.96 6.72 2.81
CA ARG A 269 24.39 7.08 2.72
C ARG A 269 25.22 6.09 3.54
N ASN A 270 26.28 5.54 2.94
CA ASN A 270 27.21 4.58 3.55
C ASN A 270 26.61 3.22 3.95
N ALA A 271 25.32 2.96 3.69
CA ALA A 271 24.68 1.71 4.11
C ALA A 271 25.21 0.50 3.35
N ARG A 272 25.49 0.65 2.05
CA ARG A 272 26.10 -0.41 1.25
C ARG A 272 27.49 -0.76 1.75
N GLU A 273 28.34 0.24 1.93
CA GLU A 273 29.71 0.06 2.40
C GLU A 273 29.76 -0.55 3.80
N PHE A 274 28.81 -0.20 4.66
CA PHE A 274 28.66 -0.84 5.97
C PHE A 274 28.23 -2.31 5.84
N GLY A 275 27.20 -2.60 5.04
CA GLY A 275 26.71 -3.97 4.88
C GLY A 275 27.62 -4.91 4.08
N GLU A 276 28.52 -4.37 3.27
CA GLU A 276 29.60 -5.11 2.61
C GLU A 276 30.88 -5.18 3.47
N GLY A 277 30.86 -4.63 4.70
CA GLY A 277 31.97 -4.68 5.66
C GLY A 277 33.15 -3.75 5.36
N MET A 278 33.02 -2.84 4.40
CA MET A 278 34.02 -1.83 4.05
C MET A 278 34.09 -0.70 5.07
N ILE A 279 32.94 -0.34 5.67
CA ILE A 279 32.83 0.55 6.82
C ILE A 279 32.40 -0.28 8.03
N LYS A 280 33.11 -0.13 9.14
CA LYS A 280 32.79 -0.84 10.40
C LYS A 280 32.04 0.01 11.42
N ASP A 281 32.13 1.33 11.29
CA ASP A 281 31.50 2.26 12.22
C ASP A 281 30.03 2.46 11.83
N PRO A 282 29.06 1.98 12.63
CA PRO A 282 27.64 2.19 12.34
C PRO A 282 27.25 3.67 12.37
N ALA A 283 27.96 4.53 13.10
CA ALA A 283 27.68 5.96 13.13
C ALA A 283 27.96 6.67 11.79
N ALA A 284 28.69 6.02 10.88
CA ALA A 284 28.91 6.53 9.54
C ALA A 284 27.70 6.32 8.61
N VAL A 285 26.79 5.39 8.93
CA VAL A 285 25.57 5.13 8.15
C VAL A 285 24.62 6.31 8.29
N GLY A 286 23.99 6.72 7.19
CA GLY A 286 23.09 7.87 7.10
C GLY A 286 21.74 7.70 7.80
N VAL A 287 21.67 7.05 8.96
CA VAL A 287 20.46 6.90 9.77
C VAL A 287 20.78 7.28 11.22
N LYS A 288 20.03 8.23 11.79
CA LYS A 288 20.21 8.64 13.19
C LYS A 288 18.89 9.07 13.83
N ALA A 289 18.75 8.79 15.12
CA ALA A 289 17.74 9.40 15.95
C ALA A 289 18.25 10.76 16.42
N LEU A 290 17.57 11.85 16.04
CA LEU A 290 17.88 13.19 16.56
C LEU A 290 17.41 13.35 18.01
N ASN A 291 16.33 12.63 18.37
CA ASN A 291 15.76 12.46 19.69
C ASN A 291 14.84 11.22 19.67
N GLU A 292 14.12 10.94 20.75
CA GLU A 292 13.23 9.77 20.85
C GLU A 292 12.16 9.68 19.76
N LEU A 293 11.72 10.80 19.19
CA LEU A 293 10.59 10.85 18.25
C LEU A 293 10.97 11.40 16.88
N THR A 294 12.24 11.63 16.60
CA THR A 294 12.69 12.20 15.34
C THR A 294 13.80 11.36 14.73
N LEU A 295 13.51 10.72 13.60
CA LEU A 295 14.46 9.95 12.81
C LEU A 295 14.89 10.76 11.59
N GLU A 296 16.19 10.99 11.43
CA GLU A 296 16.77 11.59 10.23
C GLU A 296 17.48 10.52 9.40
N VAL A 297 17.18 10.50 8.11
CA VAL A 297 17.81 9.63 7.12
C VAL A 297 18.43 10.48 6.02
N THR A 298 19.71 10.26 5.74
CA THR A 298 20.44 10.87 4.63
C THR A 298 20.76 9.81 3.59
N LEU A 299 20.32 10.03 2.36
CA LEU A 299 20.60 9.17 1.20
C LEU A 299 21.93 9.53 0.54
N ALA A 300 22.54 8.56 -0.13
CA ALA A 300 23.74 8.80 -0.95
C ALA A 300 23.43 9.70 -2.15
N THR A 301 22.28 9.46 -2.79
CA THR A 301 21.74 10.21 -3.93
C THR A 301 20.22 10.31 -3.78
N PRO A 302 19.55 11.29 -4.44
CA PRO A 302 18.09 11.36 -4.40
C PRO A 302 17.48 10.06 -4.94
N ALA A 303 16.57 9.46 -4.19
CA ALA A 303 15.88 8.23 -4.57
C ALA A 303 14.38 8.41 -4.35
N ALA A 304 13.64 8.80 -5.39
CA ALA A 304 12.21 9.06 -5.30
C ALA A 304 11.37 7.84 -4.87
N TYR A 305 11.92 6.62 -5.00
CA TYR A 305 11.31 5.39 -4.52
C TYR A 305 11.55 5.10 -3.04
N PHE A 306 12.43 5.84 -2.35
CA PHE A 306 12.75 5.65 -0.93
C PHE A 306 11.52 5.58 -0.01
N PRO A 307 10.46 6.39 -0.20
CA PRO A 307 9.24 6.26 0.60
C PRO A 307 8.57 4.88 0.48
N ASN A 308 8.65 4.22 -0.68
CA ASN A 308 8.12 2.85 -0.81
C ASN A 308 8.95 1.85 -0.01
N LEU A 309 10.26 2.07 0.14
CA LEU A 309 11.11 1.19 0.95
C LEU A 309 10.72 1.24 2.42
N MET A 310 10.18 2.38 2.88
CA MET A 310 9.72 2.58 4.26
C MET A 310 8.38 1.90 4.57
N THR A 311 7.75 1.28 3.57
CA THR A 311 6.56 0.43 3.75
C THR A 311 6.93 -1.07 3.77
N LEU A 312 8.20 -1.42 3.59
CA LEU A 312 8.65 -2.81 3.51
C LEU A 312 9.16 -3.29 4.87
N SER A 313 8.95 -4.59 5.17
CA SER A 313 9.29 -5.18 6.48
C SER A 313 10.75 -4.99 6.89
N VAL A 314 11.70 -4.98 5.95
CA VAL A 314 13.12 -4.75 6.22
C VAL A 314 13.41 -3.38 6.87
N SER A 315 12.48 -2.43 6.74
CA SER A 315 12.55 -1.08 7.30
C SER A 315 11.76 -0.90 8.60
N TYR A 316 11.14 -1.96 9.12
CA TYR A 316 10.40 -1.90 10.38
C TYR A 316 11.35 -1.69 11.57
N PRO A 317 10.87 -1.06 12.66
CA PRO A 317 11.65 -0.97 13.88
C PRO A 317 11.81 -2.37 14.49
N LEU A 318 12.89 -2.60 15.25
CA LEU A 318 13.09 -3.85 15.99
C LEU A 318 13.26 -3.57 17.50
N PRO A 319 12.66 -4.39 18.38
CA PRO A 319 12.75 -4.21 19.83
C PRO A 319 14.14 -4.59 20.34
N LYS A 320 15.03 -3.61 20.45
CA LYS A 320 16.46 -3.83 20.74
C LYS A 320 16.73 -4.78 21.91
N TRP A 321 16.03 -4.58 23.03
CA TRP A 321 16.25 -5.38 24.25
C TRP A 321 15.84 -6.84 24.09
N VAL A 322 14.87 -7.15 23.23
CA VAL A 322 14.43 -8.52 22.95
C VAL A 322 15.41 -9.19 22.00
N VAL A 323 15.79 -8.49 20.93
CA VAL A 323 16.73 -8.99 19.93
C VAL A 323 18.10 -9.26 20.56
N GLU A 324 18.63 -8.35 21.37
CA GLU A 324 19.95 -8.53 22.01
C GLU A 324 19.94 -9.64 23.08
N LYS A 325 18.81 -9.83 23.78
CA LYS A 325 18.68 -10.86 24.82
C LYS A 325 18.67 -12.27 24.22
N SER A 326 18.00 -12.45 23.08
CA SER A 326 17.80 -13.77 22.46
C SER A 326 17.97 -13.72 20.92
N PRO A 327 19.15 -13.41 20.36
CA PRO A 327 19.29 -13.09 18.93
C PRO A 327 18.77 -14.15 17.95
N SER A 328 18.83 -15.43 18.31
CA SER A 328 18.38 -16.55 17.46
C SER A 328 16.93 -16.97 17.68
N SER A 329 16.28 -16.51 18.75
CA SER A 329 14.94 -16.96 19.17
C SER A 329 14.04 -15.80 19.62
N TRP A 330 14.41 -14.56 19.28
CA TRP A 330 13.66 -13.35 19.65
C TRP A 330 12.26 -13.33 19.00
N THR A 331 12.08 -14.05 17.89
CA THR A 331 10.81 -14.23 17.19
C THR A 331 9.97 -15.40 17.69
N ASP A 332 10.45 -16.18 18.66
CA ASP A 332 9.64 -17.23 19.28
C ASP A 332 8.43 -16.58 19.98
N PRO A 333 7.24 -17.20 20.00
CA PRO A 333 6.03 -16.59 20.55
C PRO A 333 6.17 -16.05 21.97
N GLN A 334 6.98 -16.71 22.81
CA GLN A 334 7.23 -16.32 24.20
C GLN A 334 8.14 -15.08 24.36
N ASN A 335 8.88 -14.72 23.31
CA ASN A 335 9.82 -13.61 23.30
C ASN A 335 9.36 -12.46 22.41
N LEU A 336 8.54 -12.76 21.38
CA LEU A 336 8.21 -11.83 20.31
C LEU A 336 7.46 -10.59 20.85
N VAL A 337 8.07 -9.43 20.64
CA VAL A 337 7.48 -8.11 20.92
C VAL A 337 7.36 -7.36 19.61
N THR A 338 6.22 -6.72 19.39
CA THR A 338 5.81 -6.22 18.07
C THR A 338 5.13 -4.85 18.20
N ASN A 339 4.94 -4.09 17.11
CA ASN A 339 4.39 -2.73 17.15
C ASN A 339 3.19 -2.50 16.22
N GLY A 340 2.62 -3.56 15.67
CA GLY A 340 1.53 -3.53 14.71
C GLY A 340 0.17 -3.79 15.36
N PRO A 341 -0.89 -3.92 14.53
CA PRO A 341 -2.28 -4.02 14.98
C PRO A 341 -2.60 -5.30 15.74
N TYR A 342 -1.80 -6.35 15.58
CA TYR A 342 -1.98 -7.63 16.27
C TYR A 342 -0.69 -8.07 16.96
N GLN A 343 -0.85 -8.90 17.99
CA GLN A 343 0.24 -9.59 18.68
C GLN A 343 0.04 -11.11 18.58
N LEU A 344 1.14 -11.84 18.47
CA LEU A 344 1.14 -13.30 18.47
C LEU A 344 1.03 -13.82 19.91
N THR A 345 0.01 -14.63 20.19
CA THR A 345 -0.20 -15.19 21.53
C THR A 345 0.12 -16.68 21.60
N THR A 346 -0.17 -17.42 20.54
CA THR A 346 0.11 -18.86 20.42
C THR A 346 0.65 -19.16 19.03
N TRP A 347 1.64 -20.04 18.94
CA TRP A 347 2.05 -20.66 17.69
C TRP A 347 2.24 -22.16 17.93
N GLN A 348 1.41 -22.96 17.26
CA GLN A 348 1.58 -24.39 17.14
C GLN A 348 2.05 -24.68 15.71
N PRO A 349 3.36 -24.98 15.50
CA PRO A 349 3.91 -25.16 14.16
C PRO A 349 3.13 -26.20 13.35
N LYS A 350 2.89 -25.91 12.07
CA LYS A 350 2.07 -26.72 11.14
C LYS A 350 0.59 -26.88 11.50
N GLU A 351 0.12 -26.24 12.57
CA GLU A 351 -1.29 -26.30 12.99
C GLU A 351 -1.93 -24.92 12.91
N TYR A 352 -1.55 -23.98 13.79
CA TYR A 352 -2.12 -22.64 13.79
C TYR A 352 -1.25 -21.59 14.50
N MET A 353 -1.55 -20.32 14.20
CA MET A 353 -1.11 -19.15 14.96
C MET A 353 -2.34 -18.38 15.45
N LEU A 354 -2.31 -17.94 16.71
CA LEU A 354 -3.38 -17.13 17.30
C LEU A 354 -2.90 -15.69 17.46
N LEU A 355 -3.53 -14.79 16.72
CA LEU A 355 -3.27 -13.36 16.81
C LEU A 355 -4.39 -12.68 17.60
N GLN A 356 -4.02 -11.81 18.54
CA GLN A 356 -4.95 -10.96 19.27
C GLN A 356 -4.71 -9.50 18.94
N LYS A 357 -5.77 -8.70 18.91
CA LYS A 357 -5.66 -7.25 18.71
C LYS A 357 -4.68 -6.68 19.73
N ASN A 358 -3.73 -5.88 19.28
CA ASN A 358 -2.74 -5.26 20.14
C ASN A 358 -3.36 -4.04 20.85
N PRO A 359 -3.54 -4.07 22.17
CA PRO A 359 -4.15 -2.95 22.90
C PRO A 359 -3.27 -1.69 22.90
N TYR A 360 -1.99 -1.82 22.55
CA TYR A 360 -1.02 -0.73 22.49
C TYR A 360 -0.91 -0.07 21.10
N TYR A 361 -1.64 -0.57 20.09
CA TYR A 361 -1.65 0.00 18.74
C TYR A 361 -2.84 0.96 18.54
N SER A 362 -2.68 2.21 18.97
CA SER A 362 -3.74 3.25 18.91
C SER A 362 -3.64 4.19 17.71
N MET A 363 -2.44 4.39 17.15
CA MET A 363 -2.15 5.50 16.22
C MET A 363 -1.87 5.10 14.77
N GLY A 364 -1.79 3.80 14.47
CA GLY A 364 -1.53 3.38 13.09
C GLY A 364 -2.75 3.43 12.18
N TYR A 365 -2.50 3.40 10.87
CA TYR A 365 -3.52 3.61 9.84
C TYR A 365 -4.62 2.55 9.87
N PHE A 366 -4.23 1.29 10.08
CA PHE A 366 -5.12 0.13 10.02
C PHE A 366 -5.18 -0.56 11.39
N PRO A 367 -6.07 -0.15 12.31
CA PRO A 367 -6.11 -0.64 13.70
C PRO A 367 -6.55 -2.10 13.86
N GLY A 368 -6.84 -2.82 12.77
CA GLY A 368 -7.46 -4.14 12.80
C GLY A 368 -8.95 -4.12 13.14
N ASN A 369 -9.72 -5.02 12.52
CA ASN A 369 -11.18 -5.08 12.60
C ASN A 369 -11.72 -6.37 13.26
N ALA A 370 -10.86 -7.24 13.76
CA ALA A 370 -11.21 -8.44 14.51
C ALA A 370 -10.48 -8.44 15.86
N GLU A 371 -11.13 -8.93 16.91
CA GLU A 371 -10.49 -9.08 18.23
C GLU A 371 -9.46 -10.21 18.24
N THR A 372 -9.77 -11.31 17.53
CA THR A 372 -8.91 -12.48 17.43
C THR A 372 -8.90 -12.99 16.00
N ILE A 373 -7.71 -13.39 15.52
CA ILE A 373 -7.52 -14.06 14.24
C ILE A 373 -6.87 -15.41 14.52
N ASN A 374 -7.55 -16.49 14.11
CA ASN A 374 -6.97 -17.82 14.08
C ASN A 374 -6.42 -18.08 12.67
N CYS A 375 -5.09 -18.04 12.54
CA CYS A 375 -4.38 -18.36 11.31
C CYS A 375 -4.08 -19.86 11.29
N SER A 376 -4.96 -20.66 10.67
CA SER A 376 -4.71 -22.08 10.46
C SER A 376 -3.65 -22.28 9.38
N LEU A 377 -2.60 -23.03 9.72
CA LEU A 377 -1.44 -23.23 8.87
C LEU A 377 -1.69 -24.38 7.89
N ILE A 378 -1.98 -24.04 6.64
CA ILE A 378 -2.35 -25.01 5.62
C ILE A 378 -1.12 -25.57 4.90
N ALA A 379 -1.25 -26.82 4.42
CA ALA A 379 -0.23 -27.50 3.62
C ALA A 379 -0.74 -27.92 2.22
N ASP A 380 -2.05 -27.98 2.02
CA ASP A 380 -2.69 -28.43 0.79
C ASP A 380 -3.93 -27.57 0.48
N TYR A 381 -4.01 -27.02 -0.73
CA TYR A 381 -5.12 -26.15 -1.11
C TYR A 381 -6.40 -26.90 -1.47
N GLU A 382 -6.33 -28.14 -1.98
CA GLU A 382 -7.54 -28.88 -2.39
C GLU A 382 -8.39 -29.22 -1.17
N ASP A 383 -7.77 -29.74 -0.11
CA ASP A 383 -8.43 -29.99 1.18
C ASP A 383 -8.90 -28.68 1.83
N THR A 384 -8.09 -27.63 1.77
CA THR A 384 -8.46 -26.30 2.29
C THR A 384 -9.71 -25.74 1.61
N LEU A 385 -9.85 -25.89 0.28
CA LEU A 385 -11.03 -25.43 -0.46
C LEU A 385 -12.28 -26.26 -0.13
N ASP A 386 -12.15 -27.57 0.12
CA ASP A 386 -13.24 -28.41 0.62
C ASP A 386 -13.68 -27.99 2.03
N GLN A 387 -12.73 -27.68 2.92
CA GLN A 387 -13.02 -27.14 4.26
C GLN A 387 -13.67 -25.76 4.20
N TYR A 388 -13.21 -24.87 3.31
CA TYR A 388 -13.84 -23.57 3.06
C TYR A 388 -15.30 -23.73 2.61
N SER A 389 -15.60 -24.71 1.75
CA SER A 389 -16.99 -25.00 1.33
C SER A 389 -17.94 -25.43 2.46
N ARG A 390 -17.38 -25.80 3.62
CA ARG A 390 -18.10 -26.22 4.83
C ARG A 390 -18.04 -25.14 5.92
N ASP A 391 -17.78 -23.89 5.53
CA ASP A 391 -17.68 -22.74 6.40
C ASP A 391 -16.63 -22.90 7.51
N GLN A 392 -15.54 -23.65 7.29
CA GLN A 392 -14.48 -23.80 8.30
C GLN A 392 -13.52 -22.61 8.36
N PHE A 393 -13.38 -21.88 7.25
CA PHE A 393 -12.56 -20.67 7.14
C PHE A 393 -13.40 -19.52 6.60
N ASP A 394 -13.05 -18.30 7.00
CA ASP A 394 -13.66 -17.07 6.48
C ASP A 394 -12.83 -16.50 5.32
N VAL A 395 -11.52 -16.78 5.29
CA VAL A 395 -10.59 -16.36 4.23
C VAL A 395 -9.56 -17.46 4.00
N VAL A 396 -9.30 -17.77 2.72
CA VAL A 396 -8.18 -18.60 2.28
C VAL A 396 -7.22 -17.75 1.46
N THR A 397 -5.99 -17.59 1.93
CA THR A 397 -4.93 -16.95 1.12
C THR A 397 -4.37 -17.97 0.13
N MET A 398 -4.12 -17.53 -1.11
CA MET A 398 -3.68 -18.41 -2.21
C MET A 398 -2.38 -17.89 -2.84
N PHE A 399 -1.39 -17.53 -2.01
CA PHE A 399 -0.13 -16.91 -2.46
C PHE A 399 0.65 -17.82 -3.42
N ASN A 400 0.75 -19.12 -3.10
CA ASN A 400 1.51 -20.10 -3.86
C ASN A 400 0.63 -21.14 -4.59
N ALA A 401 -0.67 -20.86 -4.76
CA ALA A 401 -1.58 -21.78 -5.43
C ALA A 401 -1.22 -21.93 -6.92
N ASP A 402 -1.17 -23.17 -7.41
CA ASP A 402 -0.91 -23.40 -8.83
C ASP A 402 -2.13 -23.01 -9.70
N PRO A 403 -1.94 -22.78 -11.00
CA PRO A 403 -3.02 -22.35 -11.89
C PRO A 403 -4.25 -23.29 -11.89
N GLY A 404 -4.05 -24.60 -11.68
CA GLY A 404 -5.12 -25.60 -11.58
C GLY A 404 -6.00 -25.35 -10.35
N THR A 405 -5.38 -25.18 -9.18
CA THR A 405 -6.08 -24.81 -7.94
C THR A 405 -6.84 -23.50 -8.08
N VAL A 406 -6.26 -22.47 -8.71
CA VAL A 406 -6.94 -21.19 -8.94
C VAL A 406 -8.17 -21.36 -9.84
N VAL A 407 -8.08 -22.21 -10.88
CA VAL A 407 -9.23 -22.54 -11.74
C VAL A 407 -10.30 -23.30 -10.96
N GLN A 408 -9.92 -24.21 -10.07
CA GLN A 408 -10.86 -24.92 -9.19
C GLN A 408 -11.58 -23.95 -8.24
N ALA A 409 -10.84 -23.09 -7.53
CA ALA A 409 -11.41 -22.08 -6.64
C ALA A 409 -12.39 -21.18 -7.39
N ARG A 410 -12.05 -20.74 -8.61
CA ARG A 410 -12.95 -19.93 -9.46
C ARG A 410 -14.23 -20.66 -9.85
N ARG A 411 -14.19 -21.98 -10.04
CA ARG A 411 -15.38 -22.78 -10.36
C ARG A 411 -16.29 -22.97 -9.15
N MET A 412 -15.71 -23.13 -7.97
CA MET A 412 -16.44 -23.39 -6.73
C MET A 412 -16.99 -22.10 -6.10
N PHE A 413 -16.20 -21.02 -6.11
CA PHE A 413 -16.42 -19.80 -5.33
C PHE A 413 -16.31 -18.54 -6.19
N GLY A 414 -16.82 -18.57 -7.42
CA GLY A 414 -16.61 -17.50 -8.41
C GLY A 414 -17.01 -16.09 -7.92
N ASP A 415 -18.05 -15.99 -7.10
CA ASP A 415 -18.55 -14.72 -6.54
C ASP A 415 -17.75 -14.24 -5.31
N GLU A 416 -16.98 -15.12 -4.68
CA GLU A 416 -16.18 -14.86 -3.48
C GLU A 416 -14.68 -14.75 -3.78
N LEU A 417 -14.23 -15.31 -4.91
CA LEU A 417 -12.83 -15.28 -5.33
C LEU A 417 -12.41 -13.86 -5.72
N VAL A 418 -11.62 -13.24 -4.85
CA VAL A 418 -10.95 -11.98 -5.14
C VAL A 418 -9.59 -12.24 -5.77
N SER A 419 -9.40 -11.77 -7.01
CA SER A 419 -8.10 -11.82 -7.70
C SER A 419 -7.48 -10.43 -7.70
N ILE A 420 -6.26 -10.34 -7.17
CA ILE A 420 -5.49 -9.10 -7.13
C ILE A 420 -4.33 -9.22 -8.10
N SER A 421 -4.27 -8.32 -9.08
CA SER A 421 -3.13 -8.27 -10.00
C SER A 421 -1.91 -7.73 -9.26
N GLN A 422 -0.84 -8.53 -9.20
CA GLN A 422 0.44 -8.12 -8.66
C GLN A 422 1.45 -7.93 -9.82
N PRO A 423 2.31 -6.90 -9.78
CA PRO A 423 3.40 -6.72 -10.75
C PRO A 423 4.54 -7.71 -10.48
N SER A 424 4.23 -9.00 -10.59
CA SER A 424 5.13 -10.12 -10.30
C SER A 424 5.51 -10.86 -11.58
N THR A 425 6.71 -11.40 -11.65
CA THR A 425 7.19 -12.22 -12.77
C THR A 425 7.73 -13.53 -12.26
N PHE A 426 7.18 -14.64 -12.76
CA PHE A 426 7.71 -15.98 -12.52
C PHE A 426 8.72 -16.34 -13.61
N TYR A 427 9.89 -16.83 -13.23
CA TYR A 427 10.96 -17.19 -14.16
C TYR A 427 11.76 -18.38 -13.65
N VAL A 428 12.46 -19.06 -14.57
CA VAL A 428 13.43 -20.10 -14.24
C VAL A 428 14.81 -19.44 -14.14
N SER A 429 15.51 -19.69 -13.03
CA SER A 429 16.92 -19.27 -12.86
C SER A 429 17.84 -20.47 -13.03
N PHE A 430 19.00 -20.27 -13.66
CA PHE A 430 20.01 -21.30 -13.85
C PHE A 430 21.21 -21.02 -12.95
N LEU A 431 21.63 -22.01 -12.17
CA LEU A 431 22.87 -21.95 -11.39
C LEU A 431 24.05 -22.02 -12.35
N VAL A 432 24.64 -20.87 -12.68
CA VAL A 432 25.75 -20.77 -13.65
C VAL A 432 27.11 -21.19 -13.07
N ASP A 433 27.18 -21.40 -11.76
CA ASP A 433 28.33 -21.89 -11.01
C ASP A 433 28.33 -23.41 -10.85
N ARG A 434 27.28 -24.10 -11.33
CA ARG A 434 27.17 -25.56 -11.34
C ARG A 434 26.95 -26.06 -12.78
N PRO A 435 27.84 -26.91 -13.31
CA PRO A 435 27.76 -27.39 -14.70
C PRO A 435 26.56 -28.29 -14.97
#